data_AF-A0A936VGQ6-F1
#
_entry.id   AF-A0A936VGQ6-F1
#
_cell.length_a   1.000
_cell.length_b   1.000
_cell.length_c   1.000
_cell.angle_alpha   90.00
_cell.angle_beta   90.00
_cell.angle_gamma   90.00
#
_symmetry.space_group_name_H-M   'P 1'
#
loop_
_entity.id
_entity.type
_entity.pdbx_description
1 polymer ?
#
loop_
_entity_poly.entity_id
_entity_poly.type
_entity_poly.pdbx_seq_one_letter_code
_entity_poly.pdbx_strand_id
1 'polypeptide(L)' 'MFSKWRDGVGGSLRFFVSGGAPLSRRLSYAFLAAGIPILQGYGMTEACVTCANRPEDNKVGSIGPPLTGSR' A
#
# COMPACT_ATOMS: atom_id res chain seq x y z
N MET A 1 11.69 4.98 -18.61
CA MET A 1 10.67 3.90 -18.55
C MET A 1 9.60 4.13 -17.47
N PHE A 2 9.92 4.64 -16.28
CA PHE A 2 8.94 4.89 -15.21
C PHE A 2 8.13 6.20 -15.30
N SER A 3 8.47 7.11 -16.23
CA SER A 3 7.78 8.40 -16.37
C SER A 3 6.34 8.24 -16.86
N LYS A 4 6.07 7.31 -17.80
CA LYS A 4 4.70 7.09 -18.34
C LYS A 4 3.71 6.60 -17.29
N TRP A 5 4.17 5.79 -16.34
CA TRP A 5 3.32 5.36 -15.23
C TRP A 5 2.97 6.54 -14.33
N ARG A 6 3.96 7.34 -13.93
CA ARG A 6 3.73 8.57 -13.14
C ARG A 6 2.84 9.60 -13.83
N ASP A 7 2.99 9.74 -15.14
CA ASP A 7 2.21 10.63 -15.98
C ASP A 7 0.75 10.16 -16.10
N GLY A 8 0.55 8.84 -16.26
CA GLY A 8 -0.78 8.23 -16.31
C GLY A 8 -1.57 8.30 -15.00
N VAL A 9 -0.90 8.39 -13.85
CA VAL A 9 -1.55 8.69 -12.55
C VAL A 9 -1.61 10.19 -12.21
N GLY A 10 -1.29 11.06 -13.17
CA GLY A 10 -1.51 12.50 -13.06
C GLY A 10 -0.56 13.23 -12.09
N GLY A 11 0.60 12.64 -11.78
CA GLY A 11 1.67 13.28 -11.00
C GLY A 11 1.38 13.57 -9.51
N SER A 12 0.12 13.47 -9.08
CA SER A 12 -0.33 13.76 -7.71
C SER A 12 -0.44 12.50 -6.84
N LEU A 13 -0.26 11.32 -7.43
CA LEU A 13 -0.36 10.07 -6.71
C LEU A 13 0.84 9.88 -5.77
N ARG A 14 0.56 9.82 -4.47
CA ARG A 14 1.58 9.67 -3.42
C ARG A 14 1.83 8.21 -3.04
N PHE A 15 0.78 7.40 -2.98
CA PHE A 15 0.84 5.97 -2.66
C PHE A 15 -0.47 5.28 -3.05
N PHE A 16 -0.42 3.96 -3.20
CA PHE A 16 -1.60 3.10 -3.28
C PHE A 16 -1.82 2.37 -1.96
N VAL A 17 -3.07 2.00 -1.67
CA VAL A 17 -3.41 1.11 -0.55
C VAL A 17 -4.11 -0.13 -1.11
N SER A 18 -3.68 -1.30 -0.66
CA SER A 18 -4.26 -2.59 -1.01
C SER A 18 -4.65 -3.34 0.27
N GLY A 19 -5.84 -3.93 0.26
CA GLY A 19 -6.35 -4.75 1.37
C GLY A 19 -7.32 -5.83 0.88
N GLY A 20 -7.80 -6.66 1.82
CA GLY A 20 -8.76 -7.74 1.56
C GLY A 20 -8.14 -9.05 1.06
N ALA A 21 -6.99 -9.03 0.39
CA ALA A 21 -6.27 -10.22 -0.03
C ALA A 21 -4.74 -10.04 0.04
N PRO A 22 -3.97 -11.13 0.10
CA PRO A 22 -2.51 -11.06 0.06
C PRO A 22 -2.01 -10.43 -1.25
N LEU A 23 -1.39 -9.26 -1.15
CA LEU A 23 -0.70 -8.61 -2.24
C LEU A 23 0.56 -9.42 -2.58
N SER A 24 0.73 -9.74 -3.87
CA SER A 24 1.94 -10.43 -4.33
C SER A 24 3.17 -9.56 -4.15
N ARG A 25 4.19 -10.08 -3.46
CA ARG A 25 5.46 -9.36 -3.21
C ARG A 25 6.10 -8.86 -4.51
N ARG A 26 6.02 -9.65 -5.58
CA ARG A 26 6.55 -9.30 -6.90
C ARG A 26 5.90 -8.02 -7.44
N LEU A 27 4.59 -7.88 -7.25
CA LEU A 27 3.87 -6.68 -7.65
C LEU A 27 4.29 -5.50 -6.79
N SER A 28 4.36 -5.67 -5.47
CA SER A 28 4.81 -4.63 -4.55
C SER A 28 6.18 -4.08 -4.91
N TYR A 29 7.15 -4.95 -5.21
CA TYR A 29 8.49 -4.53 -5.63
C TYR A 29 8.49 -3.80 -6.97
N ALA A 30 7.66 -4.21 -7.93
CA ALA A 30 7.56 -3.53 -9.22
C ALA A 30 7.05 -2.08 -9.07
N PHE A 31 6.02 -1.88 -8.25
CA PHE A 31 5.47 -0.57 -7.94
C PHE A 31 6.46 0.30 -7.15
N LEU A 32 7.12 -0.27 -6.14
CA LEU A 32 8.18 0.41 -5.39
C LEU A 32 9.34 0.85 -6.30
N ALA A 33 9.81 -0.03 -7.20
CA ALA A 33 10.85 0.29 -8.18
C ALA A 33 10.40 1.39 -9.18
N ALA A 34 9.10 1.49 -9.44
CA ALA A 34 8.54 2.57 -10.25
C ALA A 34 8.47 3.93 -9.53
N GLY A 35 8.80 3.97 -8.23
CA GLY A 35 8.68 5.14 -7.38
C GLY A 35 7.23 5.41 -6.95
N ILE A 36 6.38 4.38 -6.98
CA ILE A 36 4.98 4.46 -6.58
C ILE A 36 4.77 3.47 -5.43
N PRO A 37 4.89 3.88 -4.17
CA PRO A 37 4.75 2.96 -3.05
C PRO A 37 3.32 2.40 -2.97
N ILE A 38 3.21 1.09 -2.80
CA ILE A 38 1.96 0.40 -2.49
C ILE A 38 2.00 -0.10 -1.05
N LEU A 39 1.00 0.29 -0.27
CA LEU A 39 0.84 -0.02 1.14
C LEU A 39 -0.16 -1.16 1.27
N GLN A 40 0.19 -2.15 2.09
CA GLN A 40 -0.70 -3.24 2.41
C GLN A 40 -1.37 -2.98 3.75
N GLY A 41 -2.68 -3.19 3.82
CA GLY A 41 -3.44 -3.11 5.06
C GLY A 41 -4.48 -4.20 5.13
N TYR A 42 -4.95 -4.46 6.34
CA TYR A 42 -6.01 -5.41 6.61
C TYR A 42 -7.13 -4.74 7.38
N GLY A 43 -8.34 -5.09 6.96
CA GLY A 43 -9.57 -4.69 7.60
C GLY A 43 -10.65 -5.72 7.32
N MET A 44 -11.65 -5.74 8.19
CA MET A 44 -12.85 -6.54 8.05
C MET A 44 -14.03 -5.60 7.93
N THR A 45 -15.12 -6.04 7.30
CA THR A 45 -16.37 -5.28 7.24
C THR A 45 -16.88 -4.91 8.63
N GLU A 46 -16.63 -5.77 9.61
CA GLU A 46 -17.06 -5.68 11.00
C GLU A 46 -16.24 -4.71 11.84
N ALA A 47 -14.98 -4.44 11.44
CA ALA A 47 -14.01 -3.68 12.25
C ALA A 47 -13.31 -2.55 11.49
N CYS A 48 -13.74 -2.27 10.25
CA CYS A 48 -13.06 -1.36 9.33
C CYS A 48 -11.57 -1.74 9.16
N VAL A 49 -10.72 -0.79 8.74
CA VAL A 49 -9.27 -0.99 8.62
C VAL A 49 -8.64 -1.09 10.01
N THR A 50 -8.09 -2.26 10.33
CA THR A 50 -7.51 -2.56 11.65
C THR A 50 -6.00 -2.33 11.68
N CYS A 51 -5.30 -2.59 10.57
CA CYS A 51 -3.85 -2.38 10.47
C CYS A 51 -3.46 -2.01 9.04
N ALA A 52 -2.40 -1.23 8.91
CA ALA A 52 -1.86 -0.83 7.61
C ALA A 52 -0.38 -0.47 7.70
N ASN A 53 0.38 -0.81 6.66
CA ASN A 53 1.71 -0.25 6.42
C ASN A 53 1.61 1.26 6.20
N ARG A 54 2.64 1.97 6.65
CA ARG A 54 2.72 3.43 6.51
C ARG A 54 3.66 3.81 5.36
N PRO A 55 3.47 4.96 4.70
CA PRO A 55 4.41 5.44 3.67
C PRO A 55 5.86 5.49 4.15
N GLU A 56 6.06 5.92 5.41
CA GLU A 56 7.36 6.01 6.08
C GLU A 56 7.91 4.67 6.59
N ASP A 57 7.05 3.67 6.77
CA ASP A 57 7.42 2.33 7.25
C ASP A 57 6.61 1.25 6.51
N ASN A 58 7.00 1.01 5.26
CA ASN A 58 6.34 0.06 4.37
C ASN A 58 7.12 -1.25 4.28
N LYS A 59 6.63 -2.29 4.98
CA LYS A 59 7.21 -3.64 4.93
C LYS A 59 6.44 -4.54 3.97
N VAL A 60 7.05 -4.85 2.83
CA VAL A 60 6.44 -5.73 1.80
C VAL A 60 6.12 -7.11 2.38
N GLY A 61 4.87 -7.54 2.23
CA GLY A 61 4.37 -8.81 2.76
C GLY A 61 3.94 -8.76 4.23
N SER A 62 3.92 -7.56 4.84
CA SER A 62 3.32 -7.29 6.14
C SER A 62 2.07 -6.44 5.96
N ILE A 63 1.07 -6.65 6.82
CA ILE A 63 -0.12 -5.80 6.92
C ILE A 63 0.12 -4.53 7.76
N GLY A 64 1.32 -4.41 8.33
CA GLY A 64 1.76 -3.25 9.09
C GLY A 64 1.26 -3.22 10.54
N PRO A 65 1.62 -2.16 11.27
CA PRO A 65 1.18 -1.98 12.64
C PRO A 65 -0.34 -1.74 12.73
N PRO A 66 -0.95 -1.99 13.89
CA PRO A 66 -2.33 -1.59 14.18
C PRO A 66 -2.54 -0.10 13.92
N LEU A 67 -3.72 0.25 13.39
CA LEU A 67 -4.11 1.64 13.24
C LEU A 67 -4.41 2.22 14.62
N THR A 68 -3.88 3.40 14.92
CA THR A 68 -4.18 4.08 16.18
C THR A 68 -5.66 4.44 16.21
N GLY A 69 -6.44 3.75 17.05
CA GLY A 69 -7.88 3.95 17.19
C GLY A 69 -8.76 2.80 16.67
N SER A 70 -8.20 1.74 16.10
CA SER A 70 -8.95 0.50 15.86
C SER A 70 -9.26 -0.16 17.20
N ARG A 71 -10.52 -0.06 17.65
CA ARG A 71 -11.08 -0.75 18.82
C ARG A 71 -11.81 -2.01 18.39
#